data_AF-A0A6I1ZAP8-F1
#
_entry.id   AF-A0A6I1ZAP8-F1
#
_cell.length_a   1.000
_cell.length_b   1.000
_cell.length_c   1.000
_cell.angle_alpha   90.00
_cell.angle_beta   90.00
_cell.angle_gamma   90.00
#
_symmetry.space_group_name_H-M   'P 1'
#
loop_
_entity.id
_entity.type
_entity.pdbx_description
1 polymer ?
#
loop_
_entity_poly.entity_id
_entity_poly.type
_entity_poly.pdbx_seq_one_letter_code
_entity_poly.pdbx_strand_id
1 'polypeptide(L)' 'MTRILKVSRPTIQRWCRDRKLPAAKIGKAYRVRKEDLDKWYEGKLIEAAKQ' A
#
# COMPACT_ATOMS: atom_id res chain seq x y z
N MET A 1 -10.25 -5.71 -5.51
CA MET A 1 -9.19 -4.99 -4.75
C MET A 1 -7.76 -5.48 -5.02
N THR A 2 -7.54 -6.63 -5.67
CA THR A 2 -6.19 -7.16 -6.05
C THR A 2 -5.58 -6.53 -7.31
N ARG A 3 -6.24 -5.54 -7.94
CA ARG A 3 -5.89 -5.08 -9.30
C ARG A 3 -4.92 -3.90 -9.36
N ILE A 4 -4.72 -3.16 -8.27
CA ILE A 4 -3.91 -1.93 -8.26
C ILE A 4 -2.43 -2.23 -8.04
N LEU A 5 -2.12 -3.23 -7.20
CA LEU A 5 -0.78 -3.35 -6.63
C LEU A 5 -0.05 -4.64 -7.05
N LYS A 6 -0.71 -5.55 -7.78
CA LYS A 6 -0.20 -6.87 -8.23
C LYS A 6 0.59 -7.68 -7.17
N VAL A 7 0.49 -7.33 -5.89
CA VAL A 7 1.13 -8.05 -4.79
C VAL A 7 0.14 -8.99 -4.11
N SER A 8 0.71 -10.05 -3.52
CA SER A 8 -0.07 -11.04 -2.80
C SER A 8 -0.80 -10.41 -1.60
N ARG A 9 -1.98 -10.95 -1.27
CA ARG A 9 -2.76 -10.56 -0.07
C ARG A 9 -1.92 -10.56 1.23
N PRO A 10 -1.09 -11.58 1.52
CA PRO A 10 -0.28 -11.57 2.74
C PRO A 10 0.78 -10.46 2.74
N THR A 11 1.34 -10.11 1.58
CA THR A 11 2.26 -8.96 1.45
C THR A 11 1.57 -7.66 1.83
N ILE A 12 0.37 -7.41 1.30
CA ILE A 12 -0.41 -6.20 1.62
C ILE A 12 -0.74 -6.16 3.12
N GLN A 13 -1.17 -7.30 3.69
CA GLN A 13 -1.47 -7.36 5.13
C GLN A 13 -0.24 -7.08 5.99
N ARG A 14 0.93 -7.60 5.60
CA ARG A 14 2.21 -7.32 6.26
C ARG A 14 2.59 -5.85 6.15
N TRP A 15 2.45 -5.23 4.98
CA TRP A 15 2.75 -3.80 4.80
C TRP A 15 1.80 -2.89 5.60
N CYS A 16 0.52 -3.25 5.69
CA CYS A 16 -0.42 -2.59 6.59
C CYS A 16 -0.02 -2.74 8.07
N ARG A 17 0.50 -3.91 8.48
CA ARG A 17 0.98 -4.16 9.85
C ARG A 17 2.26 -3.38 10.16
N ASP A 18 3.22 -3.39 9.23
CA ASP A 18 4.51 -2.71 9.33
C ASP A 18 4.42 -1.19 9.15
N ARG A 19 3.20 -0.63 9.01
CA ARG A 19 2.93 0.79 8.67
C ARG A 19 3.68 1.27 7.42
N LYS A 20 4.05 0.35 6.53
CA LYS A 20 4.71 0.65 5.25
C LYS A 20 3.74 1.11 4.18
N LEU A 21 2.44 0.89 4.38
CA LEU A 21 1.36 1.33 3.51
C LEU A 21 0.46 2.31 4.29
N PRO A 22 0.02 3.44 3.69
CA PRO A 22 -0.91 4.38 4.33
C PRO A 22 -2.32 3.77 4.43
N ALA A 23 -2.49 2.82 5.35
CA ALA A 23 -3.75 2.15 5.61
C ALA A 23 -4.34 2.60 6.93
N ALA A 24 -5.61 3.02 6.90
CA ALA A 24 -6.42 3.20 8.08
C ALA A 24 -6.99 1.86 8.53
N LYS A 25 -6.78 1.50 9.80
CA LYS A 25 -7.42 0.33 10.41
C LYS A 25 -8.85 0.71 10.79
N ILE A 26 -9.83 0.15 10.09
CA ILE A 26 -11.25 0.36 10.35
C ILE A 26 -11.85 -0.98 10.75
N GLY A 27 -11.99 -1.18 12.06
CA GLY A 27 -12.39 -2.46 12.66
C GLY A 27 -11.38 -3.57 12.37
N LYS A 28 -11.84 -4.64 11.70
CA LYS A 28 -11.00 -5.79 11.29
C LYS A 28 -10.39 -5.64 9.89
N ALA A 29 -10.74 -4.58 9.17
CA ALA A 29 -10.27 -4.34 7.81
C ALA A 29 -9.27 -3.18 7.76
N TYR A 30 -8.32 -3.28 6.83
CA TYR A 30 -7.47 -2.16 6.45
C TYR A 30 -8.08 -1.49 5.22
N ARG A 31 -8.37 -0.19 5.32
CA ARG A 31 -8.80 0.62 4.20
C ARG A 31 -7.72 1.63 3.86
N VAL A 32 -7.49 1.81 2.57
CA VAL A 32 -6.50 2.72 2.03
C VAL A 32 -7.27 3.67 1.13
N ARG A 33 -7.09 4.99 1.32
CA ARG A 33 -7.63 5.94 0.36
C ARG A 33 -6.86 5.81 -0.94
N LYS A 34 -7.57 5.88 -2.06
CA LYS A 34 -6.95 5.76 -3.38
C LYS A 34 -5.86 6.82 -3.56
N GLU A 35 -6.12 8.06 -3.15
CA GLU A 35 -5.17 9.19 -3.25
C GLU A 35 -3.87 8.95 -2.47
N ASP A 36 -3.96 8.41 -1.25
CA ASP A 36 -2.78 8.08 -0.44
C ASP A 36 -2.01 6.90 -1.04
N LEU A 37 -2.72 5.94 -1.65
CA LEU A 37 -2.11 4.81 -2.34
C LEU A 37 -1.35 5.24 -3.60
N ASP A 38 -1.96 6.10 -4.41
CA ASP A 38 -1.35 6.65 -5.62
C ASP A 38 -0.08 7.44 -5.27
N LYS A 39 -0.14 8.36 -4.29
CA LYS A 39 1.04 9.10 -3.81
C LYS A 39 2.15 8.19 -3.28
N TRP A 40 1.79 7.17 -2.50
CA TRP A 40 2.75 6.20 -2.00
C TRP A 40 3.39 5.39 -3.13
N TYR A 41 2.60 4.99 -4.13
CA TYR A 41 3.06 4.23 -5.28
C TYR A 41 4.00 5.05 -6.17
N GLU A 42 3.67 6.31 -6.44
CA GLU A 42 4.56 7.24 -7.14
C GLU A 42 5.87 7.44 -6.38
N GLY A 43 5.82 7.63 -5.06
CA GLY A 43 7.04 7.73 -4.25
C GLY A 43 7.92 6.48 -4.35
N LYS A 44 7.32 5.28 -4.36
CA LYS A 44 8.05 4.02 -4.54
C LYS A 44 8.63 3.85 -5.94
N LEU A 45 7.93 4.30 -6.98
CA LEU A 45 8.44 4.30 -8.35
C LEU A 45 9.65 5.23 -8.49
N ILE A 46 9.61 6.42 -7.86
CA ILE A 46 10.73 7.36 -7.88
C ILE A 46 11.95 6.80 -7.12
N GLU A 47 11.73 6.13 -5.98
CA GLU A 47 12.80 5.46 -5.24
C GLU A 47 13.41 4.30 -6.03
N ALA A 48 12.60 3.50 -6.73
CA ALA A 48 13.07 2.41 -7.58
C ALA A 48 13.79 2.91 -8.84
N ALA A 49 13.39 4.04 -9.40
CA ALA A 49 14.04 4.66 -10.57
C ALA A 49 15.36 5.37 -10.22
N LYS A 50 15.63 5.60 -8.93
CA LYS A 50 16.89 6.15 -8.43
C LYS A 50 17.92 5.07 -8.04
N GLN A 51 17.57 3.79 -8.17
CA GLN A 51 18.43 2.65 -7.82
C GLN A 51 19.19 2.09 -9.02
#